data_AF-A0A523ZY83-F1
#
_entry.id   AF-A0A523ZY83-F1
#
_cell.length_a   1.000
_cell.length_b   1.000
_cell.length_c   1.000
_cell.angle_alpha   90.00
_cell.angle_beta   90.00
_cell.angle_gamma   90.00
#
_symmetry.space_group_name_H-M   'P 1'
#
loop_
_entity.id
_entity.type
_entity.pdbx_description
1 polymer ?
#
loop_
_entity_poly.entity_id
_entity_poly.type
_entity_poly.pdbx_seq_one_letter_code
_entity_poly.pdbx_strand_id
1 'polypeptide(L)'
;EELEEKNIAQGAYRGPISLETARAVCEKVYGNPDVCDPRLEYDAPETKAIPAIFHHDRGMLIESLVVCDYEHARVFSMESPDHVADTALMAKLFSACTGHETSERELDRAGARIFNLLRAIDIRNHRRHRRIDELVAKSLTHPAFTDGVILDLDRFAGVLDTYYELRGWDPASGWPTRAKLEELGLADLADALESIKKPG
;
A
#
# COMPACT_ATOMS: atom_id res chain seq x y z
N GLU A 1 -9.30 -27.28 -12.58
CA GLU A 1 -10.74 -27.39 -12.87
C GLU A 1 -11.62 -27.41 -11.61
N GLU A 2 -11.82 -28.53 -10.89
CA GLU A 2 -12.80 -28.59 -9.78
C GLU A 2 -12.38 -27.79 -8.51
N LEU A 3 -11.08 -27.54 -8.33
CA LEU A 3 -10.51 -26.67 -7.28
C LEU A 3 -10.46 -25.19 -7.68
N GLU A 4 -10.40 -24.88 -8.99
CA GLU A 4 -10.47 -23.51 -9.50
C GLU A 4 -11.89 -22.96 -9.37
N GLU A 5 -12.91 -23.77 -9.66
CA GLU A 5 -14.31 -23.35 -9.52
C GLU A 5 -14.71 -23.06 -8.07
N LYS A 6 -14.12 -23.75 -7.09
CA LYS A 6 -14.41 -23.52 -5.67
C LYS A 6 -13.76 -22.25 -5.10
N ASN A 7 -12.58 -21.85 -5.60
CA ASN A 7 -11.91 -20.63 -5.15
C ASN A 7 -12.49 -19.34 -5.76
N ILE A 8 -13.25 -19.44 -6.86
CA ILE A 8 -13.93 -18.30 -7.49
C ILE A 8 -15.29 -17.99 -6.83
N ALA A 9 -15.73 -18.82 -5.87
CA ALA A 9 -17.06 -18.72 -5.23
C ALA A 9 -17.12 -17.82 -3.98
N GLN A 10 -16.05 -17.08 -3.64
CA GLN A 10 -16.12 -16.08 -2.55
C GLN A 10 -16.63 -14.74 -3.09
N GLY A 11 -17.96 -14.62 -3.12
CA GLY A 11 -18.68 -13.38 -3.43
C GLY A 11 -20.07 -13.66 -3.99
N ALA A 12 -21.12 -13.19 -3.32
CA ALA A 12 -22.51 -13.42 -3.75
C ALA A 12 -22.86 -12.74 -5.09
N TYR A 13 -22.02 -11.84 -5.58
CA TYR A 13 -22.20 -11.09 -6.82
C TYR A 13 -20.92 -11.10 -7.66
N ARG A 14 -21.03 -11.58 -8.89
CA ARG A 14 -20.01 -11.30 -9.91
C ARG A 14 -20.15 -9.83 -10.32
N GLY A 15 -19.13 -9.03 -10.04
CA GLY A 15 -19.08 -7.63 -10.47
C GLY A 15 -19.14 -7.50 -11.99
N PRO A 16 -19.44 -6.30 -12.52
CA PRO A 16 -19.61 -6.07 -13.96
C PRO A 16 -18.29 -6.16 -14.77
N ILE A 17 -17.15 -6.26 -14.10
CA ILE A 17 -15.81 -6.23 -14.69
C ILE A 17 -15.27 -7.67 -14.79
N SER A 18 -14.79 -8.06 -15.97
CA SER A 18 -14.14 -9.36 -16.16
C SER A 18 -12.73 -9.37 -15.54
N LEU A 19 -12.20 -10.57 -15.24
CA LEU A 19 -10.83 -10.69 -14.74
C LEU A 19 -9.79 -10.16 -15.74
N GLU A 20 -10.02 -10.33 -17.04
CA GLU A 20 -9.16 -9.78 -18.10
C GLU A 20 -9.09 -8.25 -18.02
N THR A 21 -10.24 -7.59 -17.90
CA THR A 21 -10.31 -6.14 -17.71
C THR A 21 -9.65 -5.72 -16.40
N ALA A 22 -9.87 -6.46 -15.31
CA ALA A 22 -9.24 -6.16 -14.03
C ALA A 22 -7.70 -6.23 -14.11
N ARG A 23 -7.16 -7.25 -14.78
CA ARG A 23 -5.71 -7.39 -15.04
C ARG A 23 -5.17 -6.21 -15.85
N ALA A 24 -5.90 -5.76 -16.88
CA ALA A 24 -5.50 -4.62 -17.70
C ALA A 24 -5.46 -3.30 -16.90
N VAL A 25 -6.41 -3.09 -15.98
CA VAL A 25 -6.38 -1.95 -15.05
C VAL A 25 -5.19 -2.05 -14.10
N CYS A 26 -4.97 -3.23 -13.50
CA CYS A 26 -3.85 -3.45 -12.58
C CYS A 26 -2.48 -3.27 -13.24
N GLU A 27 -2.31 -3.71 -14.49
CA GLU A 27 -1.09 -3.45 -15.27
C GLU A 27 -0.83 -1.95 -15.40
N LYS A 28 -1.85 -1.16 -15.75
CA LYS A 28 -1.70 0.29 -15.93
C LYS A 28 -1.42 1.04 -14.62
N VAL A 29 -2.08 0.65 -13.54
CA VAL A 29 -2.02 1.37 -12.24
C VAL A 29 -0.83 0.91 -11.39
N TYR A 30 -0.59 -0.40 -11.34
CA TYR A 30 0.39 -1.01 -10.45
C TYR A 30 1.63 -1.53 -11.17
N GLY A 31 1.63 -1.57 -12.52
CA GLY A 31 2.72 -2.17 -13.29
C GLY A 31 2.79 -3.70 -13.16
N ASN A 32 1.72 -4.33 -12.65
CA ASN A 32 1.63 -5.78 -12.49
C ASN A 32 0.15 -6.21 -12.63
N PRO A 33 -0.18 -7.11 -13.58
CA PRO A 33 -1.56 -7.48 -13.87
C PRO A 33 -2.12 -8.46 -12.83
N ASP A 34 -1.26 -9.16 -12.09
CA ASP A 34 -1.62 -10.19 -11.12
C ASP A 34 -2.01 -9.63 -9.74
N VAL A 35 -1.94 -8.30 -9.56
CA VAL A 35 -2.38 -7.64 -8.32
C VAL A 35 -3.84 -7.94 -7.95
N CYS A 36 -4.72 -8.11 -8.95
CA CYS A 36 -6.13 -8.44 -8.72
C CYS A 36 -6.38 -9.94 -8.49
N ASP A 37 -5.35 -10.78 -8.47
CA ASP A 37 -5.51 -12.22 -8.25
C ASP A 37 -6.09 -12.48 -6.84
N PRO A 38 -7.29 -13.08 -6.75
CA PRO A 38 -7.95 -13.31 -5.47
C PRO A 38 -7.31 -14.47 -4.68
N ARG A 39 -6.43 -15.26 -5.29
CA ARG A 39 -5.77 -16.37 -4.61
C ARG A 39 -4.86 -15.87 -3.49
N LEU A 40 -4.87 -16.60 -2.38
CA LEU A 40 -4.08 -16.34 -1.20
C LEU A 40 -2.75 -17.09 -1.30
N GLU A 41 -1.94 -16.65 -2.25
CA GLU A 41 -0.61 -17.19 -2.53
C GLU A 41 0.48 -16.22 -2.04
N TYR A 42 1.67 -16.76 -1.76
CA TYR A 42 2.81 -16.03 -1.20
C TYR A 42 4.01 -16.00 -2.15
N ASP A 43 3.92 -16.67 -3.31
CA ASP A 43 5.05 -16.89 -4.21
C ASP A 43 5.40 -15.66 -5.06
N ALA A 44 4.44 -14.72 -5.19
CA ALA A 44 4.60 -13.41 -5.82
C ALA A 44 4.24 -12.30 -4.83
N PRO A 45 5.04 -12.08 -3.76
CA PRO A 45 4.70 -11.16 -2.67
C PRO A 45 4.48 -9.71 -3.13
N GLU A 46 5.10 -9.30 -4.24
CA GLU A 46 4.92 -7.99 -4.86
C GLU A 46 3.48 -7.71 -5.28
N THR A 47 2.70 -8.74 -5.64
CA THR A 47 1.27 -8.61 -5.99
C THR A 47 0.42 -8.11 -4.82
N LYS A 48 0.89 -8.26 -3.58
CA LYS A 48 0.27 -7.72 -2.37
C LYS A 48 1.01 -6.47 -1.86
N ALA A 49 2.32 -6.43 -1.96
CA ALA A 49 3.12 -5.31 -1.46
C ALA A 49 2.95 -4.03 -2.30
N ILE A 50 2.94 -4.11 -3.63
CA ILE A 50 2.77 -2.96 -4.54
C ILE A 50 1.46 -2.21 -4.27
N PRO A 51 0.26 -2.85 -4.32
CA PRO A 51 -0.99 -2.13 -4.07
C PRO A 51 -1.08 -1.62 -2.64
N ALA A 52 -0.52 -2.34 -1.65
CA ALA A 52 -0.48 -1.87 -0.27
C ALA A 52 0.33 -0.57 -0.13
N ILE A 53 1.50 -0.48 -0.78
CA ILE A 53 2.31 0.75 -0.78
C ILE A 53 1.57 1.89 -1.46
N PHE A 54 1.02 1.65 -2.66
CA PHE A 54 0.26 2.64 -3.41
C PHE A 54 -0.90 3.19 -2.57
N HIS A 55 -1.73 2.32 -1.99
CA HIS A 55 -2.90 2.75 -1.22
C HIS A 55 -2.52 3.37 0.13
N HIS A 56 -1.42 2.95 0.77
CA HIS A 56 -0.91 3.64 1.96
C HIS A 56 -0.51 5.09 1.66
N ASP A 57 0.21 5.32 0.56
CA ASP A 57 0.63 6.68 0.17
C ASP A 57 -0.58 7.53 -0.22
N ARG A 58 -1.52 6.98 -0.98
CA ARG A 58 -2.76 7.68 -1.35
C ARG A 58 -3.65 7.95 -0.14
N GLY A 59 -3.70 7.04 0.84
CA GLY A 59 -4.39 7.24 2.10
C GLY A 59 -3.92 8.51 2.82
N MET A 60 -2.61 8.78 2.81
CA MET A 60 -2.08 10.02 3.41
C MET A 60 -2.58 11.27 2.68
N LEU A 61 -2.75 11.18 1.37
CA LEU A 61 -3.28 12.29 0.56
C LEU A 61 -4.76 12.50 0.81
N ILE A 62 -5.54 11.43 0.90
CA ILE A 62 -6.99 11.48 1.17
C ILE A 62 -7.25 12.23 2.47
N GLU A 63 -6.53 11.86 3.54
CA GLU A 63 -6.64 12.52 4.85
C GLU A 63 -6.12 13.97 4.83
N SER A 64 -5.06 14.25 4.08
CA SER A 64 -4.49 15.60 3.99
C SER A 64 -5.33 16.57 3.16
N LEU A 65 -5.97 16.07 2.10
CA LEU A 65 -6.85 16.84 1.22
C LEU A 65 -8.30 16.86 1.72
N VAL A 66 -8.63 16.01 2.69
CA VAL A 66 -9.98 15.85 3.26
C VAL A 66 -11.00 15.49 2.18
N VAL A 67 -10.61 14.58 1.29
CA VAL A 67 -11.52 13.98 0.29
C VAL A 67 -12.11 12.68 0.84
N CYS A 68 -13.23 12.24 0.27
CA CYS A 68 -13.91 11.04 0.75
C CYS A 68 -13.15 9.77 0.35
N ASP A 69 -12.85 8.90 1.32
CA ASP A 69 -12.22 7.59 1.16
C ASP A 69 -13.08 6.58 0.39
N TYR A 70 -14.40 6.76 0.39
CA TYR A 70 -15.30 5.96 -0.46
C TYR A 70 -15.04 6.16 -1.95
N GLU A 71 -14.62 7.36 -2.35
CA GLU A 71 -14.39 7.73 -3.75
C GLU A 71 -12.91 7.76 -4.14
N HIS A 72 -11.98 7.75 -3.17
CA HIS A 72 -10.54 7.81 -3.39
C HIS A 72 -9.83 6.76 -2.51
N ALA A 73 -8.84 6.01 -2.98
CA ALA A 73 -8.12 6.09 -4.25
C ALA A 73 -8.73 5.15 -5.31
N ARG A 74 -9.71 5.66 -6.06
CA ARG A 74 -10.37 4.90 -7.12
C ARG A 74 -9.37 4.56 -8.24
N VAL A 75 -9.31 3.27 -8.57
CA VAL A 75 -8.48 2.73 -9.68
C VAL A 75 -9.33 2.19 -10.83
N PHE A 76 -10.60 1.88 -10.57
CA PHE A 76 -11.58 1.44 -11.57
C PHE A 76 -12.60 2.53 -11.88
N SER A 77 -13.03 2.64 -13.13
CA SER A 77 -14.10 3.54 -13.55
C SER A 77 -15.08 2.84 -14.50
N MET A 78 -16.37 3.08 -14.33
CA MET A 78 -17.40 2.58 -15.27
C MET A 78 -17.62 3.54 -16.45
N GLU A 79 -17.10 4.76 -16.35
CA GLU A 79 -17.27 5.82 -17.36
C GLU A 79 -16.13 5.83 -18.40
N SER A 80 -14.99 5.24 -18.07
CA SER A 80 -13.84 5.12 -18.97
C SER A 80 -13.95 3.87 -19.86
N PRO A 81 -13.71 3.96 -21.19
CA PRO A 81 -13.78 2.81 -22.09
C PRO A 81 -12.87 1.63 -21.73
N ASP A 82 -11.74 1.89 -21.06
CA ASP A 82 -10.76 0.90 -20.62
C ASP A 82 -10.86 0.56 -19.13
N HIS A 83 -11.91 1.04 -18.47
CA HIS A 83 -12.19 0.87 -17.05
C HIS A 83 -11.14 1.41 -16.06
N VAL A 84 -10.17 2.21 -16.52
CA VAL A 84 -9.17 2.83 -15.65
C VAL A 84 -9.68 4.17 -15.13
N ALA A 85 -9.63 4.35 -13.82
CA ALA A 85 -9.92 5.64 -13.21
C ALA A 85 -8.81 6.66 -13.47
N ASP A 86 -9.16 7.95 -13.47
CA ASP A 86 -8.18 9.04 -13.51
C ASP A 86 -7.45 9.14 -12.16
N THR A 87 -6.36 8.40 -12.02
CA THR A 87 -5.56 8.36 -10.79
C THR A 87 -4.94 9.72 -10.44
N ALA A 88 -4.78 10.60 -11.43
CA ALA A 88 -4.29 11.96 -11.26
C ALA A 88 -5.35 12.95 -10.75
N LEU A 89 -6.60 12.52 -10.52
CA LEU A 89 -7.71 13.40 -10.13
C LEU A 89 -7.42 14.21 -8.86
N MET A 90 -6.79 13.61 -7.84
CA MET A 90 -6.43 14.34 -6.60
C MET A 90 -5.45 15.49 -6.86
N ALA A 91 -4.45 15.30 -7.74
CA ALA A 91 -3.51 16.34 -8.12
C ALA A 91 -4.20 17.47 -8.89
N LYS A 92 -5.07 17.12 -9.84
CA LYS A 92 -5.87 18.09 -10.61
C LYS A 92 -6.77 18.93 -9.71
N LEU A 93 -7.47 18.30 -8.76
CA LEU A 93 -8.31 18.99 -7.78
C LEU A 93 -7.49 19.90 -6.88
N PHE A 94 -6.35 19.42 -6.37
CA PHE A 94 -5.44 20.23 -5.55
C PHE A 94 -4.98 21.49 -6.27
N SER A 95 -4.51 21.36 -7.51
CA SER A 95 -4.05 22.52 -8.31
C SER A 95 -5.19 23.48 -8.62
N ALA A 96 -6.35 22.96 -9.02
CA ALA A 96 -7.53 23.80 -9.33
C ALA A 96 -8.01 24.60 -8.11
N CYS A 97 -8.01 24.01 -6.91
CA CYS A 97 -8.52 24.66 -5.71
C CYS A 97 -7.50 25.60 -5.04
N THR A 98 -6.20 25.33 -5.17
CA THR A 98 -5.16 26.07 -4.44
C THR A 98 -4.37 27.05 -5.31
N GLY A 99 -4.40 26.87 -6.64
CA GLY A 99 -3.51 27.57 -7.56
C GLY A 99 -2.05 27.08 -7.54
N HIS A 100 -1.74 26.04 -6.76
CA HIS A 100 -0.43 25.39 -6.75
C HIS A 100 -0.41 24.22 -7.74
N GLU A 101 0.20 24.45 -8.90
CA GLU A 101 0.39 23.42 -9.92
C GLU A 101 1.21 22.24 -9.38
N THR A 102 0.69 21.03 -9.56
CA THR A 102 1.35 19.78 -9.18
C THR A 102 0.93 18.64 -10.09
N SER A 103 1.78 17.62 -10.18
CA SER A 103 1.52 16.37 -10.89
C SER A 103 1.10 15.25 -9.93
N GLU A 104 0.50 14.19 -10.47
CA GLU A 104 0.24 12.95 -9.73
C GLU A 104 1.51 12.45 -9.02
N ARG A 105 2.64 12.39 -9.73
CA ARG A 105 3.91 11.91 -9.20
C ARG A 105 4.41 12.74 -8.02
N GLU A 106 4.29 14.06 -8.07
CA GLU A 106 4.70 14.95 -6.99
C GLU A 106 3.80 14.79 -5.76
N LEU A 107 2.49 14.63 -6.00
CA LEU A 107 1.54 14.41 -4.92
C LEU A 107 1.74 13.03 -4.28
N ASP A 108 1.95 11.97 -5.06
CA ASP A 108 2.26 10.63 -4.55
C ASP A 108 3.56 10.63 -3.73
N ARG A 109 4.58 11.38 -4.17
CA ARG A 109 5.80 11.62 -3.38
C ARG A 109 5.51 12.33 -2.06
N ALA A 110 4.53 13.23 -2.00
CA ALA A 110 4.09 13.84 -0.75
C ALA A 110 3.40 12.81 0.17
N GLY A 111 2.58 11.91 -0.38
CA GLY A 111 1.99 10.79 0.35
C GLY A 111 3.04 9.88 0.99
N ALA A 112 4.04 9.47 0.19
CA ALA A 112 5.19 8.69 0.67
C ALA A 112 5.98 9.40 1.78
N ARG A 113 6.18 10.71 1.65
CA ARG A 113 6.83 11.53 2.68
C ARG A 113 6.04 11.52 3.99
N ILE A 114 4.71 11.71 3.95
CA ILE A 114 3.85 11.69 5.14
C ILE A 114 3.87 10.32 5.79
N PHE A 115 3.75 9.24 5.02
CA PHE A 115 3.75 7.88 5.55
C PHE A 115 5.06 7.54 6.29
N ASN A 116 6.20 7.95 5.72
CA ASN A 116 7.51 7.76 6.35
C ASN A 116 7.68 8.61 7.61
N LEU A 117 7.13 9.84 7.62
CA LEU A 117 7.10 10.68 8.81
C LEU A 117 6.29 10.04 9.95
N LEU A 118 5.10 9.50 9.66
CA LEU A 118 4.28 8.78 10.64
C LEU A 118 4.99 7.53 11.18
N ARG A 119 5.64 6.75 10.30
CA ARG A 119 6.47 5.61 10.73
C ARG A 119 7.57 6.06 11.68
N ALA A 120 8.23 7.18 11.42
CA ALA A 120 9.28 7.69 12.29
C ALA A 120 8.75 8.21 13.64
N ILE A 121 7.54 8.79 13.68
CA ILE A 121 6.88 9.17 14.95
C ILE A 121 6.63 7.91 15.80
N ASP A 122 6.10 6.84 15.20
CA ASP A 122 5.89 5.57 15.90
C ASP A 122 7.20 4.95 16.40
N ILE A 123 8.26 5.02 15.59
CA ILE A 123 9.59 4.57 15.99
C ILE A 123 10.09 5.38 17.19
N ARG A 124 10.01 6.71 17.11
CA ARG A 124 10.51 7.61 18.16
C ARG A 124 9.78 7.42 19.47
N ASN A 125 8.44 7.35 19.42
CA ASN A 125 7.62 7.34 20.63
C ASN A 125 7.41 5.93 21.21
N HIS A 126 7.42 4.90 20.36
CA HIS A 126 7.00 3.54 20.74
C HIS A 126 8.00 2.45 20.35
N ARG A 127 9.17 2.81 19.79
CA ARG A 127 10.18 1.87 19.27
C ARG A 127 9.57 0.84 18.31
N ARG A 128 8.58 1.26 17.51
CA ARG A 128 7.93 0.38 16.53
C ARG A 128 8.98 -0.30 15.66
N HIS A 129 8.84 -1.60 15.47
CA HIS A 129 9.76 -2.45 14.72
C HIS A 129 9.01 -3.61 14.08
N ARG A 130 9.68 -4.38 13.23
CA ARG A 130 9.13 -5.56 12.52
C ARG A 130 8.22 -6.45 13.38
N ARG A 131 8.68 -6.91 14.55
CA ARG A 131 7.88 -7.78 15.42
C ARG A 131 6.53 -7.16 15.84
N ILE A 132 6.37 -5.84 15.90
CA ILE A 132 5.07 -5.20 16.14
C ILE A 132 4.17 -5.35 14.90
N ASP A 133 4.71 -5.19 13.70
CA ASP A 133 3.95 -5.35 12.46
C ASP A 133 3.49 -6.82 12.29
N GLU A 134 4.32 -7.80 12.69
CA GLU A 134 3.97 -9.24 12.73
C GLU A 134 2.82 -9.55 13.72
N LEU A 135 2.70 -8.81 14.84
CA LEU A 135 1.58 -8.98 15.77
C LEU A 135 0.24 -8.59 15.13
N VAL A 136 0.24 -7.57 14.27
CA VAL A 136 -0.96 -7.18 13.53
C VAL A 136 -1.36 -8.29 12.56
N ALA A 137 -0.40 -8.85 11.81
CA ALA A 137 -0.65 -10.00 10.94
C ALA A 137 -1.24 -11.20 11.70
N LYS A 138 -0.74 -11.49 12.91
CA LYS A 138 -1.30 -12.53 13.79
C LYS A 138 -2.75 -12.25 14.17
N SER A 139 -3.14 -11.00 14.41
CA SER A 139 -4.53 -10.68 14.74
C SER A 139 -5.50 -11.00 13.60
N LEU A 140 -5.02 -10.95 12.35
CA LEU A 140 -5.77 -11.34 11.17
C LEU A 140 -5.97 -12.86 11.05
N THR A 141 -5.36 -13.71 11.89
CA THR A 141 -5.68 -15.15 11.90
C THR A 141 -6.91 -15.48 12.75
N HIS A 142 -7.52 -14.50 13.41
CA HIS A 142 -8.70 -14.74 14.23
C HIS A 142 -9.95 -14.93 13.36
N PRO A 143 -10.79 -15.96 13.63
CA PRO A 143 -11.94 -16.31 12.79
C PRO A 143 -12.94 -15.19 12.50
N ALA A 144 -12.99 -14.17 13.36
CA ALA A 144 -13.88 -13.02 13.19
C ALA A 144 -13.50 -12.09 12.03
N PHE A 145 -12.28 -12.19 11.48
CA PHE A 145 -11.76 -11.26 10.48
C PHE A 145 -11.62 -11.84 9.08
N THR A 146 -11.79 -13.16 8.91
CA THR A 146 -11.31 -13.83 7.69
C THR A 146 -12.28 -14.79 7.03
N ASP A 147 -13.52 -14.89 7.50
CA ASP A 147 -14.51 -15.86 6.98
C ASP A 147 -13.94 -17.30 6.87
N GLY A 148 -13.03 -17.67 7.78
CA GLY A 148 -12.36 -18.98 7.80
C GLY A 148 -11.03 -19.06 7.04
N VAL A 149 -10.59 -17.98 6.39
CA VAL A 149 -9.23 -17.88 5.82
C VAL A 149 -8.20 -17.78 6.95
N ILE A 150 -7.18 -18.64 6.95
CA ILE A 150 -6.10 -18.58 7.94
C ILE A 150 -4.82 -18.14 7.23
N LEU A 151 -4.24 -17.02 7.68
CA LEU A 151 -2.96 -16.53 7.18
C LEU A 151 -1.83 -17.45 7.66
N ASP A 152 -0.99 -17.88 6.74
CA ASP A 152 0.26 -18.57 7.03
C ASP A 152 1.30 -17.52 7.44
N LEU A 153 1.56 -17.39 8.74
CA LEU A 153 2.43 -16.34 9.27
C LEU A 153 3.89 -16.49 8.82
N ASP A 154 4.36 -17.73 8.62
CA ASP A 154 5.74 -17.99 8.20
C ASP A 154 5.93 -17.60 6.75
N ARG A 155 4.96 -17.91 5.87
CA ARG A 155 5.00 -17.47 4.47
C ARG A 155 4.71 -15.97 4.33
N PHE A 156 3.86 -15.40 5.18
CA PHE A 156 3.56 -13.97 5.19
C PHE A 156 4.78 -13.11 5.56
N ALA A 157 5.72 -13.64 6.35
CA ALA A 157 6.95 -12.93 6.67
C ALA A 157 7.74 -12.50 5.41
N GLY A 158 7.72 -13.33 4.36
CA GLY A 158 8.34 -12.99 3.07
C GLY A 158 7.61 -11.85 2.34
N VAL A 159 6.29 -11.76 2.46
CA VAL A 159 5.51 -10.63 1.93
C VAL A 159 5.88 -9.33 2.63
N LEU A 160 6.10 -9.40 3.94
CA LEU A 160 6.53 -8.25 4.74
C LEU A 160 7.97 -7.81 4.39
N ASP A 161 8.86 -8.75 4.09
CA ASP A 161 10.21 -8.44 3.59
C ASP A 161 10.13 -7.66 2.27
N THR A 162 9.40 -8.17 1.28
CA THR A 162 9.20 -7.51 -0.01
C THR A 162 8.57 -6.12 0.17
N TYR A 163 7.60 -5.97 1.08
CA TYR A 163 7.01 -4.68 1.40
C TYR A 163 8.07 -3.69 1.92
N TYR A 164 8.92 -4.10 2.86
CA TYR A 164 9.97 -3.24 3.39
C TYR A 164 10.99 -2.86 2.32
N GLU A 165 11.44 -3.82 1.52
CA GLU A 165 12.39 -3.59 0.43
C GLU A 165 11.85 -2.59 -0.59
N LEU A 166 10.62 -2.81 -1.09
CA LEU A 166 9.95 -1.90 -2.02
C LEU A 166 9.72 -0.51 -1.42
N ARG A 167 9.51 -0.42 -0.11
CA ARG A 167 9.36 0.87 0.59
C ARG A 167 10.69 1.56 0.89
N GLY A 168 11.83 0.91 0.62
CA GLY A 168 13.16 1.41 0.95
C GLY A 168 13.45 1.40 2.44
N TRP A 169 12.92 0.41 3.16
CA TRP A 169 13.09 0.17 4.58
C TRP A 169 14.01 -1.03 4.80
N ASP A 170 14.65 -1.10 5.97
CA ASP A 170 15.47 -2.24 6.38
C ASP A 170 14.56 -3.42 6.79
N PRO A 171 14.63 -4.60 6.13
CA PRO A 171 13.75 -5.72 6.44
C PRO A 171 13.89 -6.27 7.87
N ALA A 172 15.08 -6.17 8.46
CA ALA A 172 15.35 -6.67 9.80
C ALA A 172 14.64 -5.83 10.89
N SER A 173 14.69 -4.50 10.78
CA SER A 173 14.08 -3.59 11.76
C SER A 173 12.68 -3.10 11.37
N GLY A 174 12.37 -3.06 10.08
CA GLY A 174 11.22 -2.37 9.51
C GLY A 174 11.34 -0.85 9.57
N TRP A 175 12.55 -0.29 9.66
CA TRP A 175 12.75 1.16 9.74
C TRP A 175 13.10 1.73 8.36
N PRO A 176 12.66 2.95 8.03
CA PRO A 176 13.11 3.63 6.81
C PRO A 176 14.63 3.75 6.77
N THR A 177 15.22 3.50 5.60
CA THR A 177 16.66 3.73 5.39
C THR A 177 16.95 5.23 5.28
N ARG A 178 18.18 5.66 5.62
CA ARG A 178 18.63 7.04 5.40
C ARG A 178 18.43 7.46 3.94
N ALA A 179 18.82 6.60 2.99
CA ALA A 179 18.67 6.86 1.56
C ALA A 179 17.22 7.17 1.18
N LYS A 180 16.24 6.39 1.67
CA LYS A 180 14.82 6.66 1.41
C LYS A 180 14.35 7.98 2.03
N LEU A 181 14.78 8.30 3.23
CA LEU A 181 14.40 9.56 3.89
C LEU A 181 14.99 10.77 3.18
N GLU A 182 16.26 10.73 2.79
CA GLU A 182 16.91 11.77 2.00
C GLU A 182 16.27 11.92 0.62
N GLU A 183 15.95 10.79 -0.03
CA GLU A 183 15.20 10.78 -1.29
C GLU A 183 13.87 11.53 -1.14
N LEU A 184 13.18 11.43 0.01
CA LEU A 184 11.92 12.12 0.30
C LEU A 184 12.09 13.54 0.86
N GLY A 185 13.33 14.03 1.01
CA GLY A 185 13.61 15.35 1.58
C GLY A 185 13.42 15.43 3.10
N LEU A 186 13.67 14.32 3.81
CA LEU A 186 13.54 14.15 5.26
C LEU A 186 14.92 13.86 5.91
N ALA A 187 15.97 14.59 5.52
CA ALA A 187 17.33 14.33 5.99
C ALA A 187 17.49 14.55 7.51
N ASP A 188 16.82 15.56 8.05
CA ASP A 188 16.73 15.84 9.49
C ASP A 188 16.10 14.67 10.27
N LEU A 189 15.10 14.02 9.69
CA LEU A 189 14.48 12.83 10.25
C LEU A 189 15.42 11.63 10.21
N ALA A 190 16.23 11.49 9.16
CA ALA A 190 17.25 10.45 9.08
C ALA A 190 18.28 10.60 10.21
N ASP A 191 18.76 11.83 10.45
CA ASP A 191 19.67 12.14 11.56
C ASP A 191 19.04 11.81 12.92
N ALA A 192 17.77 12.19 13.11
CA ALA A 192 17.03 11.89 14.33
C ALA A 192 16.89 10.38 14.57
N LEU A 193 16.51 9.60 13.55
CA LEU A 193 16.38 8.14 13.70
C LEU A 193 17.72 7.44 13.97
N GLU A 194 18.82 7.89 13.38
CA GLU A 194 20.14 7.34 13.68
C GLU A 194 20.57 7.57 15.13
N SER A 195 20.22 8.73 15.70
CA SER A 195 20.49 9.02 17.10
C SER A 195 19.77 8.05 18.05
N ILE A 196 18.58 7.56 17.67
CA ILE A 196 17.77 6.63 18.46
C ILE A 196 18.31 5.18 18.37
N LYS A 197 18.94 4.82 17.24
CA LYS A 197 19.53 3.48 17.05
C LYS A 197 20.75 3.24 17.94
N LYS A 198 21.49 4.29 18.30
CA LYS A 198 22.65 4.18 19.18
C LYS A 198 22.15 3.86 20.59
N PRO A 199 22.63 2.79 21.25
CA PRO A 199 22.36 2.62 22.67
C PRO A 199 22.93 3.84 23.41
N GLY A 200 22.05 4.55 24.11
CA GLY A 200 22.42 5.66 24.98
C GLY A 200 23.20 5.19 26.21
#